data_AF-A0A1N6IPE4-F1
#
_entry.id   AF-A0A1N6IPE4-F1
#
_cell.length_a   1.000
_cell.length_b   1.000
_cell.length_c   1.000
_cell.angle_alpha   90.00
_cell.angle_beta   90.00
_cell.angle_gamma   90.00
#
_symmetry.space_group_name_H-M   'P 1'
#
loop_
_entity.id
_entity.type
_entity.pdbx_description
1 polymer ?
#
loop_
_entity_poly.entity_id
_entity_poly.type
_entity_poly.pdbx_seq_one_letter_code
_entity_poly.pdbx_strand_id
1 'polypeptide(L)'
;MKKMRKIALPLAVLLLGAGSAYATSVVKKNSLVENGYRFDPLAPVEKCIMTEKSCQPDVITEVCTWSDGVNTHNLFQNAGGTSCGNPLYEIPN
;
A
#
# COMPACT_ATOMS: atom_id res chain seq x y z
N MET A 1 -8.45 -53.07 -34.86
CA MET A 1 -7.83 -51.74 -35.05
C MET A 1 -8.78 -50.67 -34.55
N LYS A 2 -8.24 -49.65 -33.86
CA LYS A 2 -8.81 -48.32 -33.59
C LYS A 2 -10.07 -48.24 -32.72
N LYS A 3 -10.19 -47.37 -31.71
CA LYS A 3 -9.29 -46.48 -30.96
C LYS A 3 -10.19 -46.01 -29.80
N MET A 4 -9.87 -46.41 -28.56
CA MET A 4 -10.42 -45.74 -27.38
C MET A 4 -9.87 -44.32 -27.38
N ARG A 5 -10.62 -43.37 -27.94
CA ARG A 5 -10.30 -41.94 -27.90
C ARG A 5 -11.60 -41.18 -27.70
N LYS A 6 -11.86 -40.81 -26.46
CA LYS A 6 -12.47 -39.53 -26.06
C LYS A 6 -12.43 -39.46 -24.52
N ILE A 7 -11.21 -39.49 -23.98
CA ILE A 7 -10.95 -38.75 -22.74
C ILE A 7 -10.87 -37.30 -23.21
N ALA A 8 -12.04 -36.67 -23.31
CA ALA A 8 -12.11 -35.23 -23.49
C ALA A 8 -11.52 -34.62 -22.22
N LEU A 9 -10.59 -33.70 -22.42
CA LEU A 9 -9.64 -33.17 -21.46
C LEU A 9 -10.28 -32.85 -20.09
N PRO A 10 -9.54 -33.04 -18.97
CA PRO A 10 -9.94 -32.45 -17.71
C PRO A 10 -10.17 -30.96 -17.94
N LEU A 11 -11.41 -30.57 -17.62
CA LEU A 11 -11.93 -29.23 -17.64
C LEU A 11 -10.86 -28.29 -17.09
N ALA A 12 -10.51 -27.33 -17.93
CA ALA A 12 -9.45 -26.37 -17.74
C ALA A 12 -9.35 -25.91 -16.28
N VAL A 13 -8.10 -25.80 -15.84
CA VAL A 13 -7.61 -25.13 -14.64
C VAL A 13 -8.05 -23.66 -14.67
N LEU A 14 -9.36 -23.42 -14.56
CA LEU A 14 -9.95 -22.15 -14.23
C LEU A 14 -9.96 -22.13 -12.72
N LEU A 15 -8.90 -21.54 -12.18
CA LEU A 15 -8.84 -20.77 -10.94
C LEU A 15 -7.35 -20.61 -10.63
N LEU A 16 -6.60 -20.05 -11.59
CA LEU A 16 -5.50 -19.15 -11.25
C LEU A 16 -6.12 -17.92 -10.59
N GLY A 17 -6.68 -18.10 -9.39
CA GLY A 17 -6.88 -17.02 -8.46
C GLY A 17 -5.48 -16.65 -8.01
N ALA A 18 -4.83 -15.78 -8.76
CA ALA A 18 -3.59 -15.17 -8.34
C ALA A 18 -3.87 -14.53 -6.98
N GLY A 19 -3.41 -15.20 -5.91
CA GLY A 19 -3.32 -14.59 -4.61
C GLY A 19 -2.32 -13.45 -4.75
N SER A 20 -2.81 -12.24 -4.97
CA SER A 20 -2.05 -11.04 -4.66
C SER A 20 -1.94 -10.99 -3.14
N ALA A 21 -1.02 -11.81 -2.61
CA ALA A 21 -0.43 -11.54 -1.33
C ALA A 21 0.32 -10.22 -1.53
N TYR A 22 -0.33 -9.12 -1.18
CA TYR A 22 0.37 -7.87 -0.95
C TYR A 22 1.30 -8.14 0.23
N ALA A 23 2.54 -8.48 -0.09
CA ALA A 23 3.61 -8.60 0.87
C ALA A 23 4.00 -7.18 1.32
N THR A 24 3.10 -6.52 2.05
CA THR A 24 3.48 -5.34 2.80
C THR A 24 4.29 -5.88 3.98
N SER A 25 5.61 -5.76 3.88
CA SER A 25 6.54 -6.08 4.94
C SER A 25 6.09 -5.39 6.23
N VAL A 26 5.49 -6.16 7.13
CA VAL A 26 5.25 -5.76 8.52
C VAL A 26 6.62 -5.71 9.21
N VAL A 27 7.31 -4.58 9.08
CA VAL A 27 8.48 -4.28 9.90
C VAL A 27 7.95 -3.92 11.28
N LYS A 28 8.22 -4.81 12.25
CA LYS A 28 7.79 -4.65 13.64
C LYS A 28 8.49 -3.45 14.29
N LYS A 29 7.66 -2.53 14.82
CA LYS A 29 7.78 -1.73 16.05
C LYS A 29 9.18 -1.50 16.61
N ASN A 30 9.72 -0.31 16.39
CA ASN A 30 10.73 0.31 17.25
C ASN A 30 10.82 1.83 17.00
N SER A 31 9.85 2.66 17.41
CA SER A 31 9.94 4.13 17.25
C SER A 31 10.40 4.56 15.83
N LEU A 32 9.87 3.85 14.82
CA LEU A 32 10.45 3.79 13.48
C LEU A 32 9.90 4.97 12.69
N VAL A 33 10.76 5.94 12.44
CA VAL A 33 10.60 6.89 11.34
C VAL A 33 10.24 6.09 10.09
N GLU A 34 9.09 6.40 9.50
CA GLU A 34 8.53 5.76 8.32
C GLU A 34 8.30 6.78 7.22
N ASN A 35 8.26 6.33 5.95
CA ASN A 35 7.94 7.21 4.84
C ASN A 35 6.49 7.67 4.95
N GLY A 36 6.25 8.97 4.73
CA GLY A 36 4.91 9.51 4.70
C GLY A 36 4.27 9.41 3.32
N TYR A 37 2.99 9.05 3.30
CA TYR A 37 2.21 8.89 2.08
C TYR A 37 1.12 9.96 2.02
N ARG A 38 0.98 10.64 0.88
CA ARG A 38 -0.15 11.54 0.62
C ARG A 38 -1.32 10.78 0.00
N PHE A 39 -2.53 11.19 0.33
CA PHE A 39 -3.71 10.65 -0.35
C PHE A 39 -3.93 11.33 -1.70
N ASP A 40 -4.09 10.55 -2.76
CA ASP A 40 -4.41 10.98 -4.11
C ASP A 40 -5.65 10.23 -4.64
N PRO A 41 -6.82 10.89 -4.67
CA PRO A 41 -8.06 10.27 -5.15
C PRO A 41 -8.03 9.95 -6.65
N LEU A 42 -7.11 10.53 -7.43
CA LEU A 42 -7.01 10.32 -8.87
C LEU A 42 -6.08 9.15 -9.25
N ALA A 43 -5.32 8.62 -8.28
CA ALA A 43 -4.41 7.50 -8.53
C ALA A 43 -5.18 6.19 -8.89
N PRO A 44 -4.69 5.35 -9.81
CA PRO A 44 -5.48 4.27 -10.39
C PRO A 44 -5.70 3.05 -9.48
N VAL A 45 -4.75 2.69 -8.62
CA VAL A 45 -4.77 1.45 -7.82
C VAL A 45 -4.46 1.73 -6.35
N GLU A 46 -3.31 2.35 -6.08
CA GLU A 46 -2.92 2.79 -4.74
C GLU A 46 -3.19 4.27 -4.60
N LYS A 47 -4.09 4.64 -3.67
CA LYS A 47 -4.43 6.05 -3.42
C LYS A 47 -3.43 6.73 -2.49
N CYS A 48 -2.42 6.02 -2.00
CA CYS A 48 -1.43 6.53 -1.06
C CYS A 48 -0.10 6.65 -1.76
N ILE A 49 0.27 7.87 -2.15
CA ILE A 49 1.49 8.11 -2.92
C ILE A 49 2.61 8.43 -1.95
N MET A 50 3.67 7.61 -1.99
CA MET A 50 4.87 7.81 -1.17
C MET A 50 5.49 9.18 -1.48
N THR A 51 5.84 9.92 -0.43
CA THR A 51 6.56 11.20 -0.52
C THR A 51 8.01 11.03 -0.08
N GLU A 52 8.83 12.06 -0.29
CA GLU A 52 10.23 12.09 0.16
C GLU A 52 10.38 12.38 1.66
N LYS A 53 9.28 12.76 2.34
CA LYS A 53 9.31 13.10 3.75
C LYS A 53 9.05 11.88 4.62
N SER A 54 9.91 11.68 5.61
CA SER A 54 9.70 10.68 6.65
C SER A 54 9.13 11.31 7.92
N CYS A 55 8.27 10.57 8.60
CA CYS A 55 7.51 11.01 9.76
C CYS A 55 7.47 9.85 10.78
N GLN A 56 6.84 10.06 11.93
CA GLN A 56 6.64 9.01 12.92
C GLN A 56 5.15 8.76 13.21
N PRO A 57 4.76 7.52 13.58
CA PRO A 57 3.37 7.18 13.88
C PRO A 57 2.92 7.67 15.26
N ASP A 58 3.87 7.98 16.15
CA ASP A 58 3.56 8.40 17.51
C ASP A 58 3.06 9.85 17.52
N VAL A 59 1.96 10.09 18.23
CA VAL A 59 1.32 11.40 18.39
C VAL A 59 2.15 12.25 19.36
N ILE A 60 3.36 12.64 18.96
CA ILE A 60 4.28 13.41 19.79
C ILE A 60 4.13 14.91 19.53
N THR A 61 3.84 15.28 18.28
CA THR A 61 3.92 16.66 17.77
C THR A 61 2.77 16.96 16.81
N GLU A 62 2.92 17.99 15.98
CA GLU A 62 2.00 18.33 14.90
C GLU A 62 1.92 17.25 13.81
N VAL A 63 0.80 17.25 13.07
CA VAL A 63 0.61 16.33 11.93
C VAL A 63 1.68 16.60 10.89
N CYS A 64 2.30 15.53 10.42
CA CYS A 64 3.34 15.62 9.42
C CYS A 64 2.76 16.06 8.09
N THR A 65 3.35 17.09 7.49
CA THR A 65 2.92 17.60 6.19
C THR A 65 4.05 17.69 5.18
N TRP A 66 3.71 17.50 3.90
CA TRP A 66 4.62 17.68 2.78
C TRP A 66 3.94 18.47 1.67
N SER A 67 4.70 19.37 1.05
CA SER A 67 4.22 20.18 -0.06
C SER A 67 4.74 19.66 -1.38
N ASP A 68 3.86 19.55 -2.38
CA ASP A 68 4.22 19.25 -3.77
C ASP A 68 4.62 20.52 -4.56
N GLY A 69 4.76 21.66 -3.88
CA GLY A 69 5.02 22.98 -4.48
C GLY A 69 3.77 23.77 -4.84
N VAL A 70 2.58 23.16 -4.77
CA VAL A 70 1.29 23.81 -5.04
C VAL A 70 0.36 23.73 -3.84
N ASN A 71 0.28 22.56 -3.22
CA ASN A 71 -0.56 22.28 -2.06
C ASN A 71 0.27 21.67 -0.94
N THR A 72 -0.24 21.77 0.29
CA THR A 72 0.29 21.07 1.45
C THR A 72 -0.60 19.87 1.74
N HIS A 73 0.01 18.70 1.87
CA HIS A 73 -0.66 17.43 2.10
C HIS A 73 -0.30 16.87 3.46
N ASN A 74 -1.30 16.38 4.18
CA ASN A 74 -1.06 15.58 5.39
C ASN A 74 -0.52 14.21 4.99
N LEU A 75 0.39 13.69 5.80
CA LEU A 75 1.03 12.40 5.57
C LEU A 75 0.44 11.32 6.46
N PHE A 76 0.31 10.14 5.88
CA PHE A 76 -0.33 8.99 6.49
C PHE A 76 0.55 7.75 6.35
N GLN A 77 0.30 6.77 7.21
CA GLN A 77 0.86 5.42 7.09
C GLN A 77 0.38 4.77 5.79
N ASN A 78 1.19 3.88 5.23
CA ASN A 78 0.74 3.03 4.14
C ASN A 78 -0.17 1.93 4.67
N ALA A 79 -1.48 2.08 4.48
CA ALA A 79 -2.46 1.01 4.72
C ALA A 79 -2.79 0.20 3.46
N GLY A 80 -2.25 0.62 2.30
CA GLY A 80 -2.52 0.02 1.00
C GLY A 80 -3.94 0.25 0.48
N GLY A 81 -4.13 0.01 -0.82
CA GLY A 81 -5.45 0.04 -1.46
C GLY A 81 -6.02 1.44 -1.65
N THR A 82 -7.30 1.61 -1.31
CA THR A 82 -8.07 2.83 -1.61
C THR A 82 -8.05 3.88 -0.51
N SER A 83 -7.35 3.64 0.60
CA SER A 83 -7.30 4.54 1.76
C SER A 83 -5.93 4.47 2.42
N CYS A 84 -5.47 5.60 2.95
CA CYS A 84 -4.24 5.63 3.75
C CYS A 84 -4.56 5.31 5.20
N GLY A 85 -3.53 4.93 5.95
CA GLY A 85 -3.66 4.53 7.34
C GLY A 85 -3.80 5.72 8.27
N ASN A 86 -3.30 5.54 9.49
CA ASN A 86 -3.31 6.60 10.49
C ASN A 86 -2.46 7.80 10.03
N PRO A 87 -2.80 9.03 10.48
CA PRO A 87 -1.94 10.18 10.27
C PRO A 87 -0.57 9.96 10.93
N LEU A 88 0.45 10.54 10.31
CA LEU A 88 1.80 10.61 10.84
C LEU A 88 2.07 11.98 11.44
N TYR A 89 3.09 12.06 12.29
CA TYR A 89 3.46 13.25 13.05
C TYR A 89 4.93 13.59 12.82
N GLU A 90 5.28 14.87 12.98
CA GLU A 90 6.63 15.36 12.77
C GLU A 90 7.63 14.74 13.76
N ILE A 91 8.87 14.55 13.31
CA ILE A 91 9.95 14.05 14.16
C ILE A 91 10.45 15.25 14.99
N PRO A 92 10.41 15.19 16.34
CA PRO A 92 10.94 16.26 17.18
C PRO A 92 12.44 16.40 16.93
N ASN A 93 12.90 17.64 16.75
CA ASN A 93 14.33 17.98 16.70
C ASN A 93 14.96 17.93 18.10
#